data_AF-B0BRG5-F1
#
_entry.id   AF-B0BRG5-F1
#
_cell.length_a   1.000
_cell.length_b   1.000
_cell.length_c   1.000
_cell.angle_alpha   90.00
_cell.angle_beta   90.00
_cell.angle_gamma   90.00
#
_symmetry.space_group_name_H-M   'P 1'
#
loop_
_entity.id
_entity.type
_entity.pdbx_description
1 polymer ?
#
loop_
_entity_poly.entity_id
_entity_poly.type
_entity_poly.pdbx_seq_one_letter_code
_entity_poly.pdbx_strand_id
1 'polypeptide(L)'
;MKKTALALFASAFMASSASAVELFNLDSTGTKAEFIGSARVKWTSTSTKDTYQNGSAVRNHVNKPVQNNGSRFGFRLTQQLGSGVYTLGRVEWRLRGADERGVSSSQHDFDHIYAHQLYAGFGHKQYGEVTYGNQTVITDEVKQTDIPNTLSLSDGLLVSGARRSVQYVYKGIEGLKVGAYYGGHSQRSNTNMDLSQDRKDVWGFGSIYNHKFDDVQSVQVATGFSRERFERIGSAPTYDRNAYSVGAAYTYDKTTFGVDLERRKTENQSV
;
A
#
# COMPACT_ATOMS: atom_id res chain seq x y z
N MET A 1 14.65 25.44 -32.98
CA MET A 1 13.55 25.38 -31.99
C MET A 1 13.22 23.90 -31.75
N LYS A 2 13.57 23.34 -30.58
CA LYS A 2 13.28 21.93 -30.26
C LYS A 2 11.78 21.82 -29.96
N LYS A 3 11.06 21.04 -30.76
CA LYS A 3 9.62 20.84 -30.65
C LYS A 3 9.34 19.96 -29.43
N THR A 4 8.72 20.52 -28.40
CA THR A 4 8.14 19.78 -27.28
C THR A 4 6.93 19.02 -27.82
N ALA A 5 7.04 17.71 -27.98
CA ALA A 5 5.91 16.87 -28.37
C ALA A 5 5.05 16.64 -27.12
N LEU A 6 3.94 17.38 -27.01
CA LEU A 6 2.88 17.08 -26.06
C LEU A 6 2.07 15.92 -26.65
N ALA A 7 2.28 14.71 -26.16
CA ALA A 7 1.54 13.55 -26.62
C ALA A 7 0.24 13.40 -25.82
N LEU A 8 -0.90 13.59 -26.51
CA LEU A 8 -2.21 13.22 -26.00
C LEU A 8 -2.33 11.69 -26.11
N PHE A 9 -2.42 10.97 -24.99
CA PHE A 9 -2.54 9.51 -25.01
C PHE A 9 -3.90 8.98 -24.55
N ALA A 10 -4.43 8.10 -25.39
CA ALA A 10 -5.65 7.33 -25.20
C ALA A 10 -5.50 6.31 -24.06
N SER A 11 -6.51 6.26 -23.19
CA SER A 11 -6.62 5.31 -22.09
C SER A 11 -7.01 3.92 -22.59
N ALA A 12 -6.08 2.97 -22.59
CA ALA A 12 -6.41 1.54 -22.65
C ALA A 12 -6.56 1.03 -21.21
N PHE A 13 -7.79 0.71 -20.81
CA PHE A 13 -8.10 0.02 -19.57
C PHE A 13 -7.64 -1.44 -19.66
N MET A 14 -6.53 -1.76 -19.01
CA MET A 14 -6.16 -3.14 -18.64
C MET A 14 -6.03 -3.17 -17.12
N ALA A 15 -6.71 -4.13 -16.51
CA ALA A 15 -6.96 -4.24 -15.07
C ALA A 15 -5.68 -4.41 -14.23
N SER A 16 -4.99 -3.31 -13.95
CA SER A 16 -4.25 -3.10 -12.71
C SER A 16 -4.63 -1.69 -12.24
N SER A 17 -5.02 -1.55 -10.98
CA SER A 17 -5.89 -0.46 -10.48
C SER A 17 -5.24 0.94 -10.35
N ALA A 18 -4.23 1.26 -11.15
CA ALA A 18 -3.70 2.61 -11.31
C ALA A 18 -3.22 2.83 -12.77
N SER A 19 -3.97 3.61 -13.54
CA SER A 19 -3.47 4.12 -14.82
C SER A 19 -2.44 5.21 -14.54
N ALA A 20 -1.20 4.99 -14.95
CA ALA A 20 -0.20 6.04 -15.01
C ALA A 20 -0.29 6.70 -16.38
N VAL A 21 -0.46 8.02 -16.41
CA VAL A 21 -0.41 8.82 -17.63
C VAL A 21 0.93 9.52 -17.66
N GLU A 22 1.74 9.21 -18.67
CA GLU A 22 2.99 9.93 -18.90
C GLU A 22 2.67 11.38 -19.28
N LEU A 23 3.18 12.33 -18.49
CA LEU A 23 2.99 13.76 -18.75
C LEU A 23 4.06 14.26 -19.71
N PHE A 24 5.31 13.88 -19.43
CA PHE A 24 6.42 14.06 -20.35
C PHE A 24 7.53 13.05 -20.05
N ASN A 25 8.21 12.67 -21.11
CA ASN A 25 9.47 11.95 -21.06
C ASN A 25 10.49 12.72 -21.90
N LEU A 26 11.49 13.29 -21.25
CA LEU A 26 12.56 14.04 -21.87
C LEU A 26 13.78 13.13 -21.94
N ASP A 27 13.87 12.33 -23.01
CA ASP A 27 14.99 11.39 -23.21
C ASP A 27 16.35 12.09 -23.21
N SER A 28 16.41 13.35 -23.66
CA SER A 28 17.63 14.16 -23.69
C SER A 28 18.16 14.54 -22.31
N THR A 29 17.28 14.65 -21.32
CA THR A 29 17.64 14.95 -19.93
C THR A 29 17.51 13.71 -19.05
N GLY A 30 16.93 12.61 -19.54
CA GLY A 30 16.62 11.43 -18.74
C GLY A 30 15.54 11.68 -17.68
N THR A 31 14.68 12.68 -17.88
CA THR A 31 13.62 13.06 -16.94
C THR A 31 12.29 12.47 -17.38
N LYS A 32 11.64 11.73 -16.47
CA LYS A 32 10.29 11.20 -16.68
C LYS A 32 9.36 11.70 -15.58
N ALA A 33 8.24 12.31 -15.97
CA ALA A 33 7.16 12.69 -15.06
C ALA A 33 5.85 12.00 -15.44
N GLU A 34 5.21 11.41 -14.45
CA GLU A 34 3.99 10.62 -14.62
C GLU A 34 2.93 11.13 -13.65
N PHE A 35 1.71 11.31 -14.16
CA PHE A 35 0.52 11.40 -13.34
C PHE A 35 0.05 9.98 -13.01
N ILE A 36 -0.28 9.74 -11.75
CA ILE A 36 -0.80 8.45 -11.29
C ILE A 36 -2.14 8.67 -10.61
N GLY A 37 -3.09 7.77 -10.78
CA GLY A 37 -4.36 7.89 -10.07
C GLY A 37 -5.38 6.80 -10.36
N SER A 38 -6.48 6.87 -9.63
CA SER A 38 -7.67 6.06 -9.86
C SER A 38 -8.87 6.69 -9.13
N ALA A 39 -9.99 6.86 -9.82
CA ALA A 39 -11.28 7.08 -9.17
C ALA A 39 -11.85 5.71 -8.76
N ARG A 40 -12.15 5.53 -7.47
CA ARG A 40 -12.62 4.28 -6.90
C ARG A 40 -13.88 4.54 -6.09
N VAL A 41 -14.98 3.97 -6.52
CA VAL A 41 -16.27 4.04 -5.83
C VAL A 41 -16.76 2.64 -5.48
N LYS A 42 -17.51 2.54 -4.40
CA LYS A 42 -18.22 1.31 -4.01
C LYS A 42 -19.64 1.64 -3.60
N TRP A 43 -20.54 0.70 -3.87
CA TRP A 43 -21.86 0.68 -3.29
C TRP A 43 -21.96 -0.56 -2.41
N THR A 44 -22.45 -0.40 -1.18
CA THR A 44 -22.47 -1.49 -0.20
C THR A 44 -23.82 -1.54 0.51
N SER A 45 -24.40 -2.74 0.51
CA SER A 45 -25.55 -3.10 1.33
C SER A 45 -25.13 -4.20 2.28
N THR A 46 -25.34 -3.99 3.59
CA THR A 46 -24.97 -4.94 4.63
C THR A 46 -26.19 -5.35 5.44
N SER A 47 -26.27 -6.64 5.78
CA SER A 47 -27.26 -7.19 6.69
C SER A 47 -26.54 -7.92 7.80
N THR A 48 -26.65 -7.43 9.04
CA THR A 48 -26.08 -8.07 10.22
C THR A 48 -27.17 -8.69 11.07
N LYS A 49 -26.89 -9.87 11.64
CA LYS A 49 -27.76 -10.55 12.59
C LYS A 49 -27.03 -10.69 13.91
N ASP A 50 -27.42 -9.90 14.90
CA ASP A 50 -26.90 -9.99 16.25
C ASP A 50 -27.80 -10.93 17.04
N THR A 51 -27.23 -12.02 17.55
CA THR A 51 -27.94 -12.99 18.40
C THR A 51 -27.47 -12.80 19.84
N TYR A 52 -28.40 -12.44 20.71
CA TYR A 52 -28.13 -12.20 22.13
C TYR A 52 -28.14 -13.52 22.91
N GLN A 53 -27.51 -13.53 24.09
CA GLN A 53 -27.42 -14.73 24.95
C GLN A 53 -28.79 -15.32 25.33
N ASN A 54 -29.85 -14.50 25.31
CA ASN A 54 -31.23 -14.92 25.56
C ASN A 54 -31.94 -15.53 24.33
N GLY A 55 -31.23 -15.78 23.23
CA GLY A 55 -31.77 -16.34 21.99
C GLY A 55 -32.51 -15.35 21.09
N SER A 56 -32.68 -14.10 21.50
CA SER A 56 -33.26 -13.06 20.65
C SER A 56 -32.30 -12.68 19.53
N ALA A 57 -32.82 -12.41 18.34
CA ALA A 57 -32.01 -11.96 17.21
C ALA A 57 -32.55 -10.65 16.63
N VAL A 58 -31.66 -9.67 16.47
CA VAL A 58 -31.96 -8.41 15.77
C VAL A 58 -31.28 -8.47 14.39
N ARG A 59 -32.05 -8.19 13.34
CA ARG A 59 -31.52 -8.04 11.98
C ARG A 59 -31.47 -6.56 11.65
N ASN A 60 -30.27 -6.06 11.38
CA ASN A 60 -30.07 -4.67 10.95
C ASN A 60 -29.65 -4.67 9.49
N HIS A 61 -30.43 -3.98 8.66
CA HIS A 61 -30.11 -3.77 7.26
C HIS A 61 -29.68 -2.32 7.05
N VAL A 62 -28.49 -2.13 6.49
CA VAL A 62 -27.93 -0.82 6.22
C VAL A 62 -27.58 -0.74 4.75
N ASN A 63 -28.23 0.19 4.05
CA ASN A 63 -27.86 0.59 2.70
C ASN A 63 -27.00 1.83 2.79
N LYS A 64 -25.74 1.73 2.36
CA LYS A 64 -24.87 2.89 2.26
C LYS A 64 -25.04 3.56 0.90
N PRO A 65 -24.93 4.90 0.81
CA PRO A 65 -24.83 5.58 -0.49
C PRO A 65 -23.55 5.14 -1.22
N VAL A 66 -23.37 5.61 -2.46
CA VAL A 66 -22.09 5.42 -3.16
C VAL A 66 -20.98 6.09 -2.35
N GLN A 67 -19.96 5.30 -2.01
CA GLN A 67 -18.84 5.74 -1.18
C GLN A 67 -17.54 5.71 -1.98
N ASN A 68 -16.61 6.58 -1.60
CA ASN A 68 -15.22 6.48 -1.99
C ASN A 68 -14.62 5.15 -1.50
N ASN A 69 -13.81 4.52 -2.35
CA ASN A 69 -13.09 3.29 -2.04
C ASN A 69 -11.58 3.44 -2.29
N GLY A 70 -11.01 4.51 -1.73
CA GLY A 70 -9.58 4.81 -1.86
C GLY A 70 -9.21 5.46 -3.19
N SER A 71 -10.07 6.34 -3.69
CA SER A 71 -9.78 7.25 -4.80
C SER A 71 -8.51 8.04 -4.49
N ARG A 72 -7.66 8.18 -5.50
CA ARG A 72 -6.30 8.68 -5.34
C ARG A 72 -5.78 9.34 -6.60
N PHE A 73 -4.83 10.26 -6.43
CA PHE A 73 -4.08 10.84 -7.52
C PHE A 73 -2.71 11.30 -7.03
N GLY A 74 -1.77 11.54 -7.94
CA GLY A 74 -0.41 11.91 -7.57
C GLY A 74 0.51 12.04 -8.76
N PHE A 75 1.78 12.26 -8.45
CA PHE A 75 2.84 12.37 -9.43
C PHE A 75 4.03 11.49 -9.04
N ARG A 76 4.68 10.91 -10.05
CA ARG A 76 5.98 10.25 -9.93
C ARG A 76 6.97 10.96 -10.85
N LEU A 77 8.14 11.25 -10.32
CA LEU A 77 9.26 11.80 -11.07
C LEU A 77 10.42 10.81 -10.99
N THR A 78 11.06 10.53 -12.13
CA THR A 78 12.31 9.78 -12.20
C THR A 78 13.31 10.59 -13.01
N GLN A 79 14.54 10.70 -12.53
CA GLN A 79 15.62 11.42 -13.20
C GLN A 79 16.84 10.51 -13.32
N GLN A 80 17.26 10.19 -14.54
CA GLN A 80 18.51 9.46 -14.77
C GLN A 80 19.69 10.38 -14.47
N LEU A 81 20.67 9.88 -13.70
CA LEU A 81 21.91 10.61 -13.40
C LEU A 81 23.11 10.10 -14.22
N GLY A 82 22.97 8.94 -14.86
CA GLY A 82 24.04 8.28 -15.62
C GLY A 82 24.56 7.03 -14.91
N SER A 83 25.31 6.19 -15.63
CA SER A 83 25.93 4.96 -15.10
C SER A 83 24.95 4.05 -14.33
N GLY A 84 23.71 3.96 -14.78
CA GLY A 84 22.66 3.16 -14.14
C GLY A 84 22.06 3.76 -12.86
N VAL A 85 22.57 4.91 -12.38
CA VAL A 85 22.05 5.65 -11.22
C VAL A 85 20.89 6.54 -11.65
N TYR A 86 19.86 6.61 -10.82
CA TYR A 86 18.72 7.51 -10.98
C TYR A 86 18.24 8.03 -9.62
N THR A 87 17.55 9.17 -9.66
CA THR A 87 16.73 9.64 -8.53
C THR A 87 15.26 9.40 -8.84
N LEU A 88 14.47 9.27 -7.77
CA LEU A 88 13.03 9.16 -7.89
C LEU A 88 12.34 9.96 -6.79
N GLY A 89 11.12 10.41 -7.07
CA GLY A 89 10.23 11.03 -6.12
C GLY A 89 8.79 10.67 -6.42
N ARG A 90 7.98 10.56 -5.37
CA ARG A 90 6.54 10.34 -5.50
C ARG A 90 5.79 11.17 -4.48
N VAL A 91 4.70 11.76 -4.95
CA VAL A 91 3.65 12.33 -4.11
C VAL A 91 2.32 11.71 -4.51
N GLU A 92 1.52 11.28 -3.54
CA GLU A 92 0.18 10.74 -3.75
C GLU A 92 -0.76 11.29 -2.68
N TRP A 93 -1.90 11.79 -3.13
CA TRP A 93 -3.04 12.16 -2.30
C TRP A 93 -4.16 11.14 -2.42
N ARG A 94 -4.91 10.99 -1.33
CA ARG A 94 -6.11 10.15 -1.27
C ARG A 94 -7.26 10.91 -0.65
N LEU A 95 -8.46 10.51 -1.04
CA LEU A 95 -9.71 10.96 -0.46
C LEU A 95 -10.11 10.02 0.70
N ARG A 96 -10.72 10.58 1.75
CA ARG A 96 -11.30 9.83 2.89
C ARG A 96 -12.46 10.61 3.51
N GLY A 97 -13.31 9.93 4.27
CA GLY A 97 -14.43 10.57 5.00
C GLY A 97 -14.06 11.16 6.35
N ALA A 98 -13.23 10.46 7.12
CA ALA A 98 -12.84 10.91 8.45
C ALA A 98 -11.81 12.05 8.40
N ASP A 99 -11.89 12.99 9.34
CA ASP A 99 -10.89 14.03 9.56
C ASP A 99 -9.59 13.46 10.15
N GLU A 100 -8.63 14.31 10.53
CA GLU A 100 -7.37 13.84 11.13
C GLU A 100 -7.51 13.17 12.50
N ARG A 101 -8.62 13.41 13.20
CA ARG A 101 -8.95 12.80 14.50
C ARG A 101 -9.80 11.55 14.36
N GLY A 102 -10.14 11.14 13.14
CA GLY A 102 -10.98 9.97 12.87
C GLY A 102 -12.49 10.24 12.93
N VAL A 103 -12.91 11.51 12.98
CA VAL A 103 -14.35 11.87 13.01
C VAL A 103 -14.88 11.96 11.58
N SER A 104 -15.95 11.23 11.27
CA SER A 104 -16.62 11.29 9.96
C SER A 104 -18.02 11.89 10.10
N SER A 105 -18.33 12.91 9.31
CA SER A 105 -19.66 13.54 9.25
C SER A 105 -20.49 13.12 8.04
N SER A 106 -19.90 12.40 7.08
CA SER A 106 -20.56 11.97 5.86
C SER A 106 -20.58 10.45 5.71
N GLN A 107 -21.46 9.96 4.84
CA GLN A 107 -21.52 8.56 4.46
C GLN A 107 -20.81 8.27 3.13
N HIS A 108 -20.30 9.28 2.41
CA HIS A 108 -19.74 9.11 1.07
C HIS A 108 -18.21 9.02 1.04
N ASP A 109 -17.53 9.32 2.15
CA ASP A 109 -16.07 9.17 2.30
C ASP A 109 -15.19 10.01 1.34
N PHE A 110 -15.68 11.18 0.90
CA PHE A 110 -14.99 12.08 -0.07
C PHE A 110 -14.56 13.42 0.55
N ASP A 111 -14.74 13.59 1.85
CA ASP A 111 -14.72 14.86 2.57
C ASP A 111 -13.33 15.49 2.69
N HIS A 112 -12.30 14.66 2.80
CA HIS A 112 -10.95 15.11 3.07
C HIS A 112 -9.95 14.54 2.06
N ILE A 113 -9.02 15.41 1.65
CA ILE A 113 -7.82 15.05 0.92
C ILE A 113 -6.63 15.02 1.88
N TYR A 114 -5.78 13.99 1.77
CA TYR A 114 -4.56 13.90 2.56
C TYR A 114 -3.40 13.34 1.76
N ALA A 115 -2.18 13.73 2.11
CA ALA A 115 -0.96 13.15 1.55
C ALA A 115 -0.76 11.72 2.10
N HIS A 116 -0.98 10.73 1.24
CA HIS A 116 -0.81 9.32 1.57
C HIS A 116 0.64 8.86 1.34
N GLN A 117 1.28 9.31 0.26
CA GLN A 117 2.71 9.08 0.02
C GLN A 117 3.42 10.39 -0.29
N LEU A 118 4.60 10.57 0.28
CA LEU A 118 5.55 11.62 -0.03
C LEU A 118 6.94 11.12 0.32
N TYR A 119 7.70 10.72 -0.68
CA TYR A 119 9.04 10.19 -0.51
C TYR A 119 9.92 10.50 -1.72
N ALA A 120 11.22 10.45 -1.49
CA ALA A 120 12.23 10.57 -2.53
C ALA A 120 13.39 9.62 -2.24
N GLY A 121 14.22 9.37 -3.25
CA GLY A 121 15.33 8.45 -3.11
C GLY A 121 16.21 8.36 -4.35
N PHE A 122 17.13 7.41 -4.27
CA PHE A 122 18.09 7.10 -5.31
C PHE A 122 18.05 5.60 -5.57
N GLY A 123 18.31 5.21 -6.80
CA GLY A 123 18.39 3.83 -7.19
C GLY A 123 19.51 3.58 -8.19
N HIS A 124 19.88 2.32 -8.29
CA HIS A 124 20.75 1.81 -9.33
C HIS A 124 20.10 0.60 -9.98
N LYS A 125 20.12 0.55 -11.33
CA LYS A 125 19.45 -0.51 -12.12
C LYS A 125 19.81 -1.94 -11.67
N GLN A 126 21.01 -2.14 -11.14
CA GLN A 126 21.48 -3.45 -10.66
C GLN A 126 21.46 -3.62 -9.13
N TYR A 127 21.57 -2.53 -8.37
CA TYR A 127 21.80 -2.61 -6.91
C TYR A 127 20.58 -2.25 -6.09
N GLY A 128 19.46 -1.91 -6.73
CA GLY A 128 18.21 -1.58 -6.04
C GLY A 128 18.09 -0.11 -5.68
N GLU A 129 17.14 0.19 -4.80
CA GLU A 129 16.65 1.53 -4.49
C GLU A 129 16.69 1.79 -2.99
N VAL A 130 17.13 2.98 -2.58
CA VAL A 130 16.98 3.51 -1.23
C VAL A 130 16.05 4.71 -1.27
N THR A 131 14.99 4.69 -0.47
CA THR A 131 13.99 5.77 -0.39
C THR A 131 13.74 6.20 1.04
N TYR A 132 13.43 7.48 1.23
CA TYR A 132 13.05 8.05 2.52
C TYR A 132 11.76 8.87 2.41
N GLY A 133 10.83 8.66 3.35
CA GLY A 133 9.65 9.51 3.50
C GLY A 133 8.44 8.80 4.11
N ASN A 134 7.25 9.21 3.69
CA ASN A 134 6.01 8.48 3.93
C ASN A 134 5.68 7.66 2.69
N GLN A 135 5.72 6.34 2.81
CA GLN A 135 5.66 5.45 1.64
C GLN A 135 5.03 4.11 1.99
N THR A 136 4.48 3.45 0.98
CA THR A 136 4.23 2.01 1.01
C THR A 136 5.56 1.28 1.21
N VAL A 137 5.56 0.25 2.05
CA VAL A 137 6.77 -0.54 2.34
C VAL A 137 6.73 -1.91 1.69
N ILE A 138 7.89 -2.55 1.54
CA ILE A 138 8.06 -3.84 0.83
C ILE A 138 7.10 -4.94 1.30
N THR A 139 6.69 -4.91 2.57
CA THR A 139 5.78 -5.88 3.16
C THR A 139 4.33 -5.75 2.68
N ASP A 140 3.94 -4.64 2.05
CA ASP A 140 2.65 -4.48 1.36
C ASP A 140 2.48 -5.47 0.20
N GLU A 141 3.60 -5.84 -0.44
CA GLU A 141 3.60 -6.73 -1.61
C GLU A 141 3.71 -8.21 -1.25
N VAL A 142 3.75 -8.55 0.05
CA VAL A 142 3.88 -9.94 0.48
C VAL A 142 2.57 -10.70 0.31
N LYS A 143 1.44 -10.02 0.49
CA LYS A 143 0.12 -10.64 0.39
C LYS A 143 -0.21 -11.02 -1.05
N GLN A 144 -0.76 -12.21 -1.24
CA GLN A 144 -1.04 -12.79 -2.57
C GLN A 144 -2.55 -13.01 -2.83
N THR A 145 -3.40 -12.82 -1.82
CA THR A 145 -4.86 -13.03 -1.87
C THR A 145 -5.67 -11.74 -2.00
N ASP A 146 -5.03 -10.59 -2.18
CA ASP A 146 -5.70 -9.28 -2.33
C ASP A 146 -6.11 -8.95 -3.78
N ILE A 147 -6.15 -9.97 -4.65
CA ILE A 147 -6.41 -9.89 -6.10
C ILE A 147 -7.62 -9.01 -6.47
N PRO A 148 -8.81 -9.14 -5.83
CA PRO A 148 -9.95 -8.30 -6.19
C PRO A 148 -9.92 -6.89 -5.55
N ASN A 149 -9.03 -6.61 -4.58
CA ASN A 149 -8.93 -5.38 -3.77
C ASN A 149 -10.22 -5.00 -2.98
N THR A 150 -11.35 -5.61 -3.31
CA THR A 150 -12.64 -5.56 -2.64
C THR A 150 -13.05 -7.01 -2.43
N LEU A 151 -13.46 -7.39 -1.22
CA LEU A 151 -13.80 -8.79 -0.85
C LEU A 151 -12.59 -9.71 -0.56
N SER A 152 -11.42 -9.16 -0.21
CA SER A 152 -10.36 -9.99 0.38
C SER A 152 -10.80 -10.47 1.77
N LEU A 153 -10.47 -11.72 2.13
CA LEU A 153 -10.83 -12.33 3.42
C LEU A 153 -10.07 -11.73 4.62
N SER A 154 -8.95 -11.08 4.34
CA SER A 154 -8.08 -10.38 5.30
C SER A 154 -7.59 -9.10 4.62
N ASP A 155 -7.22 -8.06 5.36
CA ASP A 155 -6.49 -6.90 4.81
C ASP A 155 -4.97 -7.08 4.88
N GLY A 156 -4.50 -8.24 5.36
CA GLY A 156 -3.10 -8.50 5.66
C GLY A 156 -2.74 -8.12 7.10
N LEU A 157 -1.82 -8.86 7.72
CA LEU A 157 -1.32 -8.56 9.08
C LEU A 157 -0.01 -7.78 9.07
N LEU A 158 0.73 -7.81 7.96
CA LEU A 158 1.96 -7.05 7.81
C LEU A 158 1.68 -5.56 7.64
N VAL A 159 2.65 -4.75 8.06
CA VAL A 159 2.60 -3.30 7.84
C VAL A 159 2.70 -2.99 6.35
N SER A 160 1.71 -2.29 5.79
CA SER A 160 1.65 -1.89 4.37
C SER A 160 2.33 -0.55 4.06
N GLY A 161 2.60 0.26 5.08
CA GLY A 161 3.24 1.56 4.90
C GLY A 161 3.90 2.07 6.17
N ALA A 162 4.86 2.97 6.01
CA ALA A 162 5.54 3.58 7.14
C ALA A 162 5.88 5.05 6.86
N ARG A 163 5.64 5.88 7.88
CA ARG A 163 6.01 7.30 7.92
C ARG A 163 7.43 7.45 8.44
N ARG A 164 8.13 8.49 7.98
CA ARG A 164 9.55 8.74 8.35
C ARG A 164 10.40 7.48 8.17
N SER A 165 10.14 6.76 7.07
CA SER A 165 10.75 5.48 6.82
C SER A 165 11.89 5.60 5.84
N VAL A 166 13.01 4.94 6.16
CA VAL A 166 14.03 4.56 5.19
C VAL A 166 13.72 3.13 4.73
N GLN A 167 13.82 2.89 3.42
CA GLN A 167 13.61 1.58 2.83
C GLN A 167 14.68 1.31 1.80
N TYR A 168 15.18 0.07 1.80
CA TYR A 168 16.01 -0.46 0.73
C TYR A 168 15.28 -1.63 0.04
N VAL A 169 15.26 -1.63 -1.29
CA VAL A 169 14.69 -2.71 -2.09
C VAL A 169 15.65 -3.10 -3.21
N TYR A 170 16.12 -4.34 -3.16
CA TYR A 170 16.92 -4.98 -4.19
C TYR A 170 16.02 -5.60 -5.27
N LYS A 171 16.37 -5.37 -6.54
CA LYS A 171 15.67 -5.89 -7.74
C LYS A 171 16.65 -6.34 -8.84
N GLY A 172 17.89 -6.65 -8.47
CA GLY A 172 18.96 -6.96 -9.44
C GLY A 172 18.87 -8.36 -10.04
N ILE A 173 18.12 -9.26 -9.41
CA ILE A 173 17.85 -10.61 -9.91
C ILE A 173 16.45 -10.63 -10.51
N GLU A 174 16.32 -11.15 -11.73
CA GLU A 174 15.03 -11.28 -12.40
C GLU A 174 14.05 -12.10 -11.55
N GLY A 175 12.84 -11.59 -11.40
CA GLY A 175 11.80 -12.21 -10.60
C GLY A 175 11.97 -12.08 -9.08
N LEU A 176 13.16 -11.72 -8.57
CA LEU A 176 13.40 -11.59 -7.14
C LEU A 176 13.38 -10.12 -6.69
N LYS A 177 12.58 -9.86 -5.66
CA LYS A 177 12.52 -8.59 -4.95
C LYS A 177 12.69 -8.84 -3.47
N VAL A 178 13.72 -8.25 -2.88
CA VAL A 178 13.99 -8.36 -1.44
C VAL A 178 14.19 -6.97 -0.88
N GLY A 179 13.64 -6.68 0.29
CA GLY A 179 13.81 -5.39 0.90
C GLY A 179 13.64 -5.41 2.40
N ALA A 180 14.08 -4.32 3.00
CA ALA A 180 13.88 -4.02 4.41
C ALA A 180 13.61 -2.53 4.60
N TYR A 181 12.94 -2.20 5.67
CA TYR A 181 12.62 -0.82 6.01
C TYR A 181 12.65 -0.59 7.51
N TYR A 182 12.86 0.67 7.88
CA TYR A 182 12.77 1.18 9.24
C TYR A 182 12.04 2.53 9.20
N GLY A 183 10.94 2.65 9.94
CA GLY A 183 10.24 3.88 10.23
C GLY A 183 10.45 4.31 11.67
N GLY A 184 10.78 5.58 11.87
CA GLY A 184 10.91 6.13 13.22
C GLY A 184 9.56 6.32 13.93
N HIS A 185 9.59 7.13 14.99
CA HIS A 185 8.41 7.52 15.75
C HIS A 185 7.28 7.99 14.81
N SER A 186 6.02 7.92 15.20
CA SER A 186 4.87 8.45 14.44
C SER A 186 3.65 8.54 15.32
N GLN A 187 3.07 9.73 15.40
CA GLN A 187 1.75 9.97 16.00
C GLN A 187 0.61 9.71 15.02
N ARG A 188 0.96 9.52 13.73
CA ARG A 188 -0.01 9.35 12.65
C ARG A 188 0.10 7.98 11.97
N SER A 189 -1.04 7.46 11.55
CA SER A 189 -1.17 6.27 10.73
C SER A 189 -0.81 6.55 9.26
N ASN A 190 -0.78 5.50 8.44
CA ASN A 190 -0.57 5.64 6.98
C ASN A 190 -1.71 6.37 6.28
N THR A 191 -2.90 6.34 6.85
CA THR A 191 -4.02 7.14 6.37
C THR A 191 -3.95 8.59 6.83
N ASN A 192 -2.85 9.03 7.48
CA ASN A 192 -2.64 10.40 8.00
C ASN A 192 -3.71 10.81 9.02
N MET A 193 -4.19 9.86 9.82
CA MET A 193 -5.01 10.10 11.01
C MET A 193 -4.17 9.89 12.26
N ASP A 194 -4.53 10.51 13.36
CA ASP A 194 -3.86 10.32 14.64
C ASP A 194 -4.04 8.87 15.11
N LEU A 195 -2.95 8.27 15.61
CA LEU A 195 -2.99 6.95 16.22
C LEU A 195 -3.54 7.08 17.64
N SER A 196 -4.25 6.05 18.10
CA SER A 196 -4.67 5.99 19.50
C SER A 196 -3.48 5.91 20.47
N GLN A 197 -2.36 5.36 20.00
CA GLN A 197 -1.06 5.39 20.66
C GLN A 197 0.04 5.67 19.66
N ASP A 198 0.97 6.53 20.05
CA ASP A 198 2.11 6.89 19.23
C ASP A 198 2.95 5.64 18.97
N ARG A 199 3.28 5.40 17.71
CA ARG A 199 4.19 4.35 17.32
C ARG A 199 5.60 4.85 17.55
N LYS A 200 6.39 4.17 18.38
CA LYS A 200 7.81 4.46 18.64
C LYS A 200 8.67 4.24 17.41
N ASP A 201 8.47 3.10 16.76
CA ASP A 201 9.14 2.71 15.53
C ASP A 201 8.45 1.50 14.89
N VAL A 202 8.80 1.27 13.63
CA VAL A 202 8.38 0.11 12.87
C VAL A 202 9.51 -0.36 11.98
N TRP A 203 9.70 -1.66 11.85
CA TRP A 203 10.65 -2.20 10.88
C TRP A 203 10.15 -3.53 10.36
N GLY A 204 10.68 -3.93 9.21
CA GLY A 204 10.30 -5.19 8.59
C GLY A 204 11.16 -5.51 7.39
N PHE A 205 10.96 -6.72 6.89
CA PHE A 205 11.58 -7.20 5.66
C PHE A 205 10.56 -8.01 4.87
N GLY A 206 10.76 -8.04 3.56
CA GLY A 206 9.94 -8.81 2.64
C GLY A 206 10.81 -9.40 1.53
N SER A 207 10.44 -10.59 1.09
CA SER A 207 11.01 -11.25 -0.07
C SER A 207 9.86 -11.74 -0.94
N ILE A 208 9.90 -11.40 -2.23
CA ILE A 208 8.93 -11.80 -3.24
C ILE A 208 9.71 -12.41 -4.39
N TYR A 209 9.37 -13.62 -4.78
CA TYR A 209 9.92 -14.30 -5.93
C TYR A 209 8.81 -14.65 -6.91
N ASN A 210 8.93 -14.16 -8.12
CA ASN A 210 8.03 -14.44 -9.23
C ASN A 210 8.77 -15.24 -10.30
N HIS A 211 8.23 -16.39 -10.66
CA HIS A 211 8.76 -17.24 -11.72
C HIS A 211 7.68 -17.48 -12.77
N LYS A 212 8.01 -17.15 -14.02
CA LYS A 212 7.18 -17.43 -15.19
C LYS A 212 7.72 -18.70 -15.86
N PHE A 213 6.93 -19.76 -15.90
CA PHE A 213 7.31 -21.02 -16.54
C PHE A 213 7.15 -20.92 -18.06
N ASP A 214 6.02 -20.36 -18.50
CA ASP A 214 5.68 -20.11 -19.90
C ASP A 214 4.67 -18.95 -19.99
N ASP A 215 4.09 -18.72 -21.17
CA ASP A 215 3.14 -17.61 -21.40
C ASP A 215 1.80 -17.73 -20.66
N VAL A 216 1.44 -18.92 -20.20
CA VAL A 216 0.17 -19.17 -19.49
C VAL A 216 0.40 -19.57 -18.03
N GLN A 217 1.64 -19.82 -17.58
CA GLN A 217 1.93 -20.34 -16.25
C GLN A 217 2.93 -19.49 -15.49
N SER A 218 2.57 -19.11 -14.26
CA SER A 218 3.48 -18.43 -13.34
C SER A 218 3.18 -18.76 -11.88
N VAL A 219 4.21 -18.63 -11.05
CA VAL A 219 4.10 -18.74 -9.60
C VAL A 219 4.75 -17.52 -8.95
N GLN A 220 4.10 -17.02 -7.90
CA GLN A 220 4.66 -16.02 -7.01
C GLN A 220 4.67 -16.58 -5.59
N VAL A 221 5.81 -16.49 -4.93
CA VAL A 221 5.95 -16.84 -3.51
C VAL A 221 6.51 -15.63 -2.79
N ALA A 222 5.90 -15.30 -1.66
CA ALA A 222 6.30 -14.16 -0.87
C ALA A 222 6.33 -14.51 0.62
N THR A 223 7.24 -13.87 1.34
CA THR A 223 7.28 -13.94 2.80
C THR A 223 7.70 -12.60 3.37
N GLY A 224 7.21 -12.29 4.56
CA GLY A 224 7.58 -11.07 5.22
C GLY A 224 7.36 -11.10 6.72
N PHE A 225 7.99 -10.13 7.36
CA PHE A 225 7.89 -9.87 8.78
C PHE A 225 7.81 -8.37 9.01
N SER A 226 7.00 -7.96 9.98
CA SER A 226 6.98 -6.58 10.47
C SER A 226 6.84 -6.54 11.98
N ARG A 227 7.57 -5.63 12.62
CA ARG A 227 7.46 -5.30 14.03
C ARG A 227 7.08 -3.84 14.20
N GLU A 228 6.04 -3.58 14.98
CA GLU A 228 5.66 -2.25 15.46
C GLU A 228 5.85 -2.18 16.98
N ARG A 229 6.41 -1.09 17.47
CA ARG A 229 6.48 -0.78 18.91
C ARG A 229 5.72 0.50 19.20
N PHE A 230 4.89 0.50 20.23
CA PHE A 230 4.05 1.62 20.63
C PHE A 230 4.50 2.20 21.98
N GLU A 231 4.40 3.51 22.10
CA GLU A 231 4.76 4.27 23.29
C GLU A 231 3.61 4.33 24.30
N ARG A 232 3.96 4.59 25.55
CA ARG A 232 2.99 4.83 26.62
C ARG A 232 2.31 6.18 26.40
N ILE A 233 0.97 6.19 26.39
CA ILE A 233 0.17 7.41 26.48
C ILE A 233 -0.71 7.34 27.72
N GLY A 234 -0.55 8.29 28.63
CA GLY A 234 -1.26 8.30 29.91
C GLY A 234 -1.03 7.03 30.73
N SER A 235 -2.11 6.28 30.98
CA SER A 235 -2.08 5.01 31.73
C SER A 235 -1.90 3.77 30.85
N ALA A 236 -1.94 3.90 29.53
CA ALA A 236 -1.87 2.76 28.63
C ALA A 236 -0.43 2.26 28.47
N PRO A 237 -0.15 0.94 28.58
CA PRO A 237 1.22 0.44 28.55
C PRO A 237 1.81 0.51 27.14
N THR A 238 3.14 0.46 27.07
CA THR A 238 3.85 0.16 25.83
C THR A 238 3.51 -1.26 25.39
N TYR A 239 3.25 -1.45 24.10
CA TYR A 239 3.03 -2.77 23.53
C TYR A 239 3.76 -2.92 22.20
N ASP A 240 3.98 -4.16 21.77
CA ASP A 240 4.54 -4.44 20.46
C ASP A 240 3.70 -5.45 19.69
N ARG A 241 3.74 -5.33 18.36
CA ARG A 241 3.07 -6.21 17.42
C ARG A 241 4.09 -6.78 16.46
N ASN A 242 4.18 -8.09 16.44
CA ASN A 242 5.00 -8.86 15.52
C ASN A 242 4.07 -9.59 14.56
N ALA A 243 4.21 -9.37 13.26
CA ALA A 243 3.45 -10.04 12.22
C ALA A 243 4.37 -10.81 11.27
N TYR A 244 3.92 -11.99 10.87
CA TYR A 244 4.59 -12.90 9.95
C TYR A 244 3.59 -13.26 8.85
N SER A 245 4.04 -13.30 7.61
CA SER A 245 3.22 -13.76 6.49
C SER A 245 4.05 -14.62 5.54
N VAL A 246 3.41 -15.66 5.02
CA VAL A 246 3.86 -16.43 3.86
C VAL A 246 2.69 -16.51 2.89
N GLY A 247 2.91 -16.04 1.66
CA GLY A 247 1.93 -16.01 0.59
C GLY A 247 2.41 -16.79 -0.62
N ALA A 248 1.50 -17.42 -1.32
CA ALA A 248 1.75 -18.01 -2.63
C ALA A 248 0.58 -17.75 -3.57
N ALA A 249 0.88 -17.39 -4.81
CA ALA A 249 -0.08 -17.33 -5.90
C ALA A 249 0.40 -18.18 -7.08
N TYR A 250 -0.50 -18.96 -7.66
CA TYR A 250 -0.28 -19.70 -8.88
C TYR A 250 -1.28 -19.25 -9.94
N THR A 251 -0.78 -18.89 -11.12
CA THR A 251 -1.61 -18.48 -12.25
C THR A 251 -1.47 -19.48 -13.39
N TYR A 252 -2.62 -19.94 -13.88
CA TYR A 252 -2.75 -20.73 -15.10
C TYR A 252 -3.75 -20.04 -16.04
N ASP A 253 -3.29 -19.65 -17.22
CA ASP A 253 -3.99 -18.81 -18.19
C ASP A 253 -4.59 -17.55 -17.53
N LYS A 254 -5.92 -17.48 -17.40
CA LYS A 254 -6.63 -16.34 -16.80
C LYS A 254 -7.06 -16.56 -15.35
N THR A 255 -6.66 -17.68 -14.75
CA THR A 255 -7.09 -18.08 -13.41
C THR A 255 -5.92 -18.02 -12.45
N THR A 256 -6.09 -17.30 -11.34
CA THR A 256 -5.10 -17.22 -10.26
C THR A 256 -5.67 -17.81 -8.96
N PHE A 257 -4.93 -18.71 -8.34
CA PHE A 257 -5.20 -19.23 -7.00
C PHE A 257 -4.16 -18.66 -6.05
N GLY A 258 -4.61 -17.93 -5.03
CA GLY A 258 -3.77 -17.36 -3.99
C GLY A 258 -4.06 -17.98 -2.62
N VAL A 259 -3.03 -18.14 -1.79
CA VAL A 259 -3.14 -18.50 -0.39
C VAL A 259 -2.16 -17.66 0.43
N ASP A 260 -2.62 -17.11 1.55
CA ASP A 260 -1.79 -16.42 2.53
C ASP A 260 -1.96 -17.07 3.89
N LEU A 261 -0.84 -17.29 4.59
CA LEU A 261 -0.78 -17.73 5.97
C LEU A 261 -0.14 -16.63 6.80
N GLU A 262 -0.94 -16.01 7.66
CA GLU A 262 -0.52 -14.87 8.46
C GLU A 262 -0.65 -15.15 9.95
N ARG A 263 0.32 -14.66 10.74
CA ARG A 263 0.28 -14.72 12.20
C ARG A 263 0.69 -13.39 12.79
N ARG A 264 -0.12 -12.86 13.72
CA ARG A 264 0.26 -11.73 14.56
C ARG A 264 0.38 -12.15 16.02
N LYS A 265 1.43 -11.69 16.69
CA LYS A 265 1.62 -11.76 18.14
C LYS A 265 1.62 -10.34 18.67
N THR A 266 0.80 -10.09 19.67
CA THR A 266 0.76 -8.82 20.40
C THR A 266 1.24 -9.08 21.82
N GLU A 267 2.23 -8.32 22.26
CA GLU A 267 2.81 -8.44 23.60
C GLU A 267 2.51 -7.16 24.39
N ASN A 268 2.09 -7.30 25.65
CA ASN A 268 1.87 -6.20 26.59
C ASN A 268 0.76 -5.20 26.23
N GLN A 269 -0.18 -5.57 25.34
CA GLN A 269 -1.38 -4.77 25.08
C GLN A 269 -2.46 -5.09 26.13
N SER A 270 -2.76 -4.15 27.05
CA SER A 270 -3.96 -4.25 27.90
C SER A 270 -5.21 -4.22 27.04
N VAL A 271 -6.18 -5.09 27.33
CA VAL A 271 -7.54 -5.07 26.75
C VAL A 271 -8.40 -4.10 27.52
#